data_AF-A0AAW1CN05-F1
#
_entry.id   AF-A0AAW1CN05-F1
#
_cell.length_a   1.000
_cell.length_b   1.000
_cell.length_c   1.000
_cell.angle_alpha   90.00
_cell.angle_beta   90.00
_cell.angle_gamma   90.00
#
_symmetry.space_group_name_H-M   'P 1'
#
loop_
_entity.id
_entity.type
_entity.pdbx_description
1 polymer ?
#
loop_
_entity_poly.entity_id
_entity_poly.type
_entity_poly.pdbx_seq_one_letter_code
_entity_poly.pdbx_strand_id
1 'polypeptide(L)'
;MMIFLLVSIFINGFLFGNTLPASKPHFLINYSLNNAVGSSPPIAKYFDQDIDHTGEKGGTFKQVYYESICEETDENNLKFLLIGGEDALSMGTVSMNYMSQLADQFLADKYALEHRFYGQSQPFDNITTESLKYLTIEQSIEDIINFIDFINSQTPDKHNKWILFGGSYAGNLAVWARLKYSDHILGVVASSAPLQAHLNFQEYLESVSKIIEAKDAQCTSIIKQAMTTLVHSFTTAEGKEKLKSQFKMCKHPNNQFDKFSLTSFIADIFTDAVEYNLQTPSGDRLSVLCQDLKSRKGDDLEKLSALVADHYTIGSDCFNYNYNSNRILFDKQINKYSFERQWYYQKCTELGYFQTTGSDNQPFAHALPLLYYTKLCRDAFGSRFTEKTIRENVEKTNSEYNLKEISNMTNIMIVHGSSDPWNSIGLISFTCDKSKAIMIQDGYHCQDMVMAKDSDSEEIKKSRLEISNMIEHWAAS
;
A
#
# COMPACT_ATOMS: atom_id res chain seq x y z
N MET A 1 23.23 47.37 5.21
CA MET A 1 22.08 47.60 4.31
C MET A 1 21.98 46.39 3.39
N MET A 2 20.96 45.55 3.63
CA MET A 2 20.52 44.34 2.89
C MET A 2 21.57 43.29 2.46
N ILE A 3 21.55 42.17 3.20
CA ILE A 3 22.09 40.85 2.84
C ILE A 3 21.01 40.11 2.04
N PHE A 4 21.33 39.64 0.84
CA PHE A 4 20.52 38.71 0.05
C PHE A 4 20.93 37.26 0.38
N LEU A 5 19.98 36.45 0.83
CA LEU A 5 20.11 35.01 1.01
C LEU A 5 19.67 34.29 -0.27
N LEU A 6 20.59 33.58 -0.90
CA LEU A 6 20.34 32.62 -1.97
C LEU A 6 20.08 31.24 -1.35
N VAL A 7 18.92 30.65 -1.65
CA VAL A 7 18.59 29.26 -1.33
C VAL A 7 18.79 28.43 -2.60
N SER A 8 19.77 27.52 -2.57
CA SER A 8 20.06 26.57 -3.64
C SER A 8 19.21 25.31 -3.47
N ILE A 9 18.38 24.98 -4.46
CA ILE A 9 17.67 23.70 -4.58
C ILE A 9 18.57 22.76 -5.39
N PHE A 10 19.07 21.70 -4.76
CA PHE A 10 19.83 20.65 -5.46
C PHE A 10 18.86 19.61 -6.04
N ILE A 11 18.84 19.54 -7.37
CA ILE A 11 18.24 18.48 -8.17
C ILE A 11 19.37 17.50 -8.50
N ASN A 12 19.32 16.27 -7.98
CA ASN A 12 20.16 15.18 -8.48
C ASN A 12 19.34 14.31 -9.42
N GLY A 13 19.65 14.44 -10.72
CA GLY A 13 19.17 13.55 -11.76
C GLY A 13 20.05 12.31 -11.88
N PHE A 14 19.44 11.18 -12.20
CA PHE A 14 20.10 10.08 -12.89
C PHE A 14 19.41 9.87 -14.24
N LEU A 15 20.18 10.07 -15.31
CA LEU A 15 19.82 9.89 -16.70
C LEU A 15 19.99 8.43 -17.10
N PHE A 16 18.92 7.76 -17.56
CA PHE A 16 18.99 6.75 -18.63
C PHE A 16 17.63 6.61 -19.33
N GLY A 17 17.59 7.09 -20.59
CA GLY A 17 16.95 6.49 -21.78
C GLY A 17 15.48 6.04 -21.76
N ASN A 18 14.66 6.75 -22.56
CA ASN A 18 13.34 6.39 -23.12
C ASN A 18 12.19 6.19 -22.13
N THR A 19 11.44 7.28 -21.99
CA THR A 19 10.31 7.55 -21.11
C THR A 19 9.08 6.65 -21.36
N LEU A 20 8.87 5.69 -20.47
CA LEU A 20 7.54 5.23 -20.09
C LEU A 20 6.91 6.30 -19.17
N PRO A 21 5.58 6.53 -19.18
CA PRO A 21 4.95 7.41 -18.20
C PRO A 21 5.25 6.86 -16.81
N ALA A 22 5.67 7.76 -15.91
CA ALA A 22 6.16 7.50 -14.57
C ALA A 22 5.52 6.25 -13.94
N SER A 23 6.34 5.20 -13.78
CA SER A 23 6.08 4.15 -12.80
C SER A 23 5.78 4.82 -11.47
N LYS A 24 4.70 4.37 -10.83
CA LYS A 24 4.13 5.00 -9.65
C LYS A 24 5.21 5.16 -8.58
N PRO A 25 5.39 6.35 -7.99
CA PRO A 25 5.96 6.44 -6.67
C PRO A 25 4.83 6.18 -5.68
N HIS A 26 4.33 4.94 -5.56
CA HIS A 26 3.81 4.56 -4.25
C HIS A 26 5.03 4.48 -3.37
N PHE A 27 5.28 5.57 -2.66
CA PHE A 27 6.25 5.54 -1.60
C PHE A 27 5.68 4.57 -0.56
N LEU A 28 6.20 3.33 -0.54
CA LEU A 28 6.83 2.87 0.71
C LEU A 28 7.49 4.10 1.30
N ILE A 29 7.29 4.39 2.58
CA ILE A 29 7.98 5.49 3.25
C ILE A 29 9.46 5.37 2.85
N ASN A 30 9.90 6.11 1.82
CA ASN A 30 11.27 6.05 1.38
C ASN A 30 11.92 6.82 2.48
N TYR A 31 12.56 6.06 3.34
CA TYR A 31 13.49 6.48 4.32
C TYR A 31 14.67 7.09 3.58
N SER A 32 14.45 8.29 3.02
CA SER A 32 15.47 9.10 2.38
C SER A 32 16.51 9.37 3.45
N LEU A 33 17.71 8.86 3.21
CA LEU A 33 18.89 9.11 4.02
C LEU A 33 19.12 10.61 4.11
N ASN A 34 18.71 11.21 5.21
CA ASN A 34 19.29 12.44 5.70
C ASN A 34 19.74 12.20 7.13
N ASN A 35 21.04 11.93 7.26
CA ASN A 35 21.85 12.01 8.47
C ASN A 35 21.55 11.00 9.60
N ALA A 36 21.84 9.71 9.36
CA ALA A 36 22.26 8.81 10.44
C ALA A 36 23.79 8.69 10.39
N VAL A 37 24.47 9.38 11.31
CA VAL A 37 25.90 9.25 11.55
C VAL A 37 26.11 8.01 12.42
N GLY A 38 26.82 6.99 11.93
CA GLY A 38 27.52 6.03 12.80
C GLY A 38 27.54 4.55 12.42
N SER A 39 26.59 4.02 11.64
CA SER A 39 26.55 2.59 11.28
C SER A 39 26.55 2.38 9.76
N SER A 40 27.24 1.33 9.28
CA SER A 40 27.13 0.92 7.88
C SER A 40 25.68 0.54 7.58
N PRO A 41 25.09 0.97 6.45
CA PRO A 41 23.73 0.62 6.12
C PRO A 41 23.56 -0.91 6.03
N PRO A 42 22.43 -1.47 6.51
CA PRO A 42 22.15 -2.90 6.41
C PRO A 42 22.28 -3.37 4.97
N ILE A 43 23.06 -4.44 4.75
CA ILE A 43 23.28 -5.03 3.43
C ILE A 43 22.20 -6.09 3.19
N ALA A 44 21.63 -6.13 1.99
CA ALA A 44 20.68 -7.16 1.59
C ALA A 44 21.30 -8.57 1.75
N LYS A 45 20.58 -9.44 2.45
CA LYS A 45 20.91 -10.85 2.60
C LYS A 45 19.90 -11.71 1.84
N TYR A 46 20.29 -12.96 1.61
CA TYR A 46 19.51 -13.90 0.82
C TYR A 46 19.47 -15.25 1.53
N PHE A 47 18.30 -15.87 1.56
CA PHE A 47 18.17 -17.28 1.93
C PHE A 47 17.42 -18.04 0.84
N ASP A 48 17.64 -19.35 0.79
CA ASP A 48 16.95 -20.23 -0.16
C ASP A 48 15.53 -20.49 0.34
N GLN A 49 14.55 -20.05 -0.44
CA GLN A 49 13.13 -20.25 -0.19
C GLN A 49 12.54 -21.19 -1.23
N ASP A 50 11.61 -22.05 -0.81
CA ASP A 50 10.90 -22.92 -1.75
C ASP A 50 9.95 -22.10 -2.65
N ILE A 51 9.96 -22.41 -3.95
CA ILE A 51 9.03 -21.78 -4.90
C ILE A 51 7.59 -22.20 -4.61
N ASP A 52 7.40 -23.45 -4.18
CA ASP A 52 6.10 -24.06 -3.92
C ASP A 52 6.10 -24.89 -2.62
N HIS A 53 5.32 -24.43 -1.65
CA HIS A 53 5.15 -25.07 -0.34
C HIS A 53 4.16 -26.25 -0.32
N THR A 54 3.46 -26.52 -1.43
CA THR A 54 2.40 -27.55 -1.48
C THR A 54 2.90 -28.98 -1.76
N GLY A 55 4.21 -29.18 -1.90
CA GLY A 55 4.85 -30.50 -1.91
C GLY A 55 5.33 -31.02 -3.27
N GLU A 56 5.01 -30.35 -4.39
CA GLU A 56 5.76 -30.56 -5.64
C GLU A 56 7.05 -29.73 -5.56
N LYS A 57 8.21 -30.37 -5.36
CA LYS A 57 9.51 -29.67 -5.33
C LYS A 57 9.75 -28.93 -6.65
N GLY A 58 9.39 -27.65 -6.69
CA GLY A 58 9.52 -26.75 -7.84
C GLY A 58 10.88 -26.06 -7.95
N GLY A 59 11.80 -26.33 -7.01
CA GLY A 59 13.07 -25.63 -6.85
C GLY A 59 12.99 -24.53 -5.79
N THR A 60 14.10 -23.82 -5.59
CA THR A 60 14.22 -22.70 -4.66
C THR A 60 14.50 -21.40 -5.41
N PHE A 61 14.22 -20.28 -4.75
CA PHE A 61 14.65 -18.96 -5.17
C PHE A 61 15.32 -18.22 -4.01
N LYS A 62 16.09 -17.18 -4.33
CA LYS A 62 16.70 -16.32 -3.32
C LYS A 62 15.69 -15.29 -2.84
N GLN A 63 15.16 -15.47 -1.64
CA GLN A 63 14.33 -14.46 -0.99
C GLN A 63 15.21 -13.49 -0.22
N VAL A 64 14.97 -12.20 -0.42
CA VAL A 64 15.74 -11.12 0.20
C VAL A 64 15.22 -10.85 1.59
N TYR A 65 16.17 -10.63 2.51
CA TYR A 65 15.86 -10.10 3.83
C TYR A 65 16.95 -9.14 4.29
N TYR A 66 16.61 -8.31 5.26
CA TYR A 66 17.54 -7.44 5.96
C TYR A 66 17.54 -7.83 7.43
N GLU A 67 18.67 -7.60 8.11
CA GLU A 67 18.78 -7.78 9.55
C GLU A 67 19.62 -6.69 10.21
N SER A 68 19.37 -6.47 11.49
CA SER A 68 20.20 -5.70 12.41
C SER A 68 20.12 -6.40 13.78
N ILE A 69 21.18 -7.13 14.12
CA ILE A 69 21.24 -7.98 15.32
C ILE A 69 21.61 -7.14 16.53
N CYS A 70 20.92 -7.36 17.66
CA CYS A 70 21.22 -6.67 18.91
C CYS A 70 22.38 -7.39 19.62
N GLU A 71 23.49 -6.69 19.88
CA GLU A 71 24.67 -7.28 20.56
C GLU A 71 24.41 -7.60 22.04
N GLU A 72 23.40 -6.97 22.64
CA GLU A 72 23.03 -7.10 24.05
C GLU A 72 21.70 -7.87 24.22
N THR A 73 21.40 -8.81 23.31
CA THR A 73 20.14 -9.58 23.38
C THR A 73 19.97 -10.23 24.76
N ASP A 74 18.83 -10.01 25.39
CA ASP A 74 18.52 -10.54 26.72
C ASP A 74 18.14 -12.04 26.68
N GLU A 75 17.84 -12.62 27.84
CA GLU A 75 17.37 -14.02 27.94
C GLU A 75 16.02 -14.26 27.24
N ASN A 76 15.22 -13.22 26.99
CA ASN A 76 13.95 -13.35 26.26
C ASN A 76 14.16 -13.56 24.76
N ASN A 77 15.30 -13.10 24.23
CA ASN A 77 15.73 -13.30 22.85
C ASN A 77 14.61 -13.00 21.85
N LEU A 78 14.06 -11.79 22.00
CA LEU A 78 13.02 -11.25 21.14
C LEU A 78 13.57 -10.97 19.74
N LYS A 79 12.75 -11.28 18.75
CA LYS A 79 13.03 -11.01 17.34
C LYS A 79 11.84 -10.31 16.72
N PHE A 80 12.06 -9.13 16.18
CA PHE A 80 11.05 -8.35 15.49
C PHE A 80 11.21 -8.56 14.00
N LEU A 81 10.13 -8.97 13.33
CA LEU A 81 10.12 -9.20 11.90
C LEU A 81 9.11 -8.28 11.23
N LEU A 82 9.61 -7.34 10.42
CA LEU A 82 8.78 -6.53 9.53
C LEU A 82 8.51 -7.31 8.24
N ILE A 83 7.24 -7.58 7.98
CA ILE A 83 6.78 -8.24 6.78
C ILE A 83 6.77 -7.24 5.62
N GLY A 84 7.39 -7.60 4.50
CA GLY A 84 7.31 -6.85 3.26
C GLY A 84 5.93 -6.99 2.62
N GLY A 85 5.41 -5.88 2.09
CA GLY A 85 4.17 -5.85 1.33
C GLY A 85 4.40 -5.97 -0.16
N GLU A 86 3.53 -5.31 -0.91
CA GLU A 86 3.46 -5.27 -2.37
C GLU A 86 4.50 -4.35 -3.02
N ASP A 87 5.73 -4.30 -2.51
CA ASP A 87 6.84 -3.53 -3.11
C ASP A 87 8.21 -4.04 -2.62
N ALA A 88 9.28 -3.57 -3.27
CA ALA A 88 10.65 -3.88 -2.93
C ALA A 88 11.03 -3.35 -1.54
N LEU A 89 11.74 -4.14 -0.74
CA LEU A 89 12.31 -3.64 0.51
C LEU A 89 13.49 -2.70 0.26
N SER A 90 13.64 -1.72 1.16
CA SER A 90 14.78 -0.80 1.17
C SER A 90 15.73 -1.11 2.33
N MET A 91 16.98 -0.68 2.23
CA MET A 91 17.95 -0.82 3.35
C MET A 91 17.47 -0.13 4.64
N GLY A 92 16.63 0.90 4.53
CA GLY A 92 16.06 1.63 5.66
C GLY A 92 15.00 0.83 6.44
N THR A 93 14.54 -0.30 5.90
CA THR A 93 13.40 -1.06 6.46
C THR A 93 13.68 -1.68 7.84
N VAL A 94 14.95 -1.89 8.24
CA VAL A 94 15.30 -2.38 9.60
C VAL A 94 15.92 -1.32 10.50
N SER A 95 15.95 -0.06 10.07
CA SER A 95 16.63 1.01 10.81
C SER A 95 15.82 2.30 10.94
N MET A 96 14.87 2.57 10.04
CA MET A 96 14.21 3.85 9.93
C MET A 96 12.70 3.78 10.18
N ASN A 97 12.21 2.94 11.08
CA ASN A 97 10.77 2.90 11.41
C ASN A 97 10.52 2.75 12.92
N TYR A 98 9.24 2.86 13.32
CA TYR A 98 8.89 2.75 14.73
C TYR A 98 9.16 1.35 15.30
N MET A 99 8.97 0.28 14.52
CA MET A 99 9.38 -1.07 14.91
C MET A 99 10.86 -1.11 15.30
N SER A 100 11.72 -0.45 14.52
CA SER A 100 13.17 -0.40 14.78
C SER A 100 13.49 0.31 16.09
N GLN A 101 12.76 1.37 16.43
CA GLN A 101 12.89 2.08 17.71
C GLN A 101 12.39 1.24 18.89
N LEU A 102 11.29 0.49 18.70
CA LEU A 102 10.81 -0.46 19.70
C LEU A 102 11.83 -1.58 19.91
N ALA A 103 12.38 -2.15 18.84
CA ALA A 103 13.38 -3.21 18.95
C ALA A 103 14.61 -2.77 19.75
N ASP A 104 15.05 -1.51 19.61
CA ASP A 104 16.14 -0.96 20.45
C ASP A 104 15.74 -0.88 21.94
N GLN A 105 14.48 -0.54 22.24
CA GLN A 105 13.97 -0.49 23.62
C GLN A 105 13.86 -1.89 24.26
N PHE A 106 13.51 -2.89 23.46
CA PHE A 106 13.30 -4.27 23.91
C PHE A 106 14.53 -5.17 23.73
N LEU A 107 15.68 -4.61 23.33
CA LEU A 107 16.91 -5.34 23.02
C LEU A 107 16.67 -6.51 22.04
N ALA A 108 15.78 -6.30 21.07
CA ALA A 108 15.34 -7.30 20.11
C ALA A 108 16.16 -7.26 18.82
N ASP A 109 16.40 -8.43 18.22
CA ASP A 109 16.93 -8.49 16.86
C ASP A 109 15.90 -7.95 15.87
N LYS A 110 16.37 -7.24 14.84
CA LYS A 110 15.52 -6.69 13.78
C LYS A 110 15.69 -7.49 12.51
N TYR A 111 14.59 -7.89 11.92
CA TYR A 111 14.54 -8.53 10.61
C TYR A 111 13.48 -7.85 9.73
N ALA A 112 13.70 -7.85 8.43
CA ALA A 112 12.66 -7.54 7.45
C ALA A 112 12.75 -8.53 6.29
N LEU A 113 11.60 -9.11 5.92
CA LEU A 113 11.52 -10.14 4.88
C LEU A 113 10.80 -9.58 3.65
N GLU A 114 11.47 -9.60 2.49
CA GLU A 114 10.88 -9.13 1.25
C GLU A 114 9.89 -10.15 0.69
N HIS A 115 8.74 -9.67 0.23
CA HIS A 115 7.66 -10.52 -0.26
C HIS A 115 8.04 -11.19 -1.59
N ARG A 116 7.68 -12.47 -1.78
CA ARG A 116 7.85 -13.16 -3.06
C ARG A 116 7.25 -12.36 -4.23
N PHE A 117 7.92 -12.34 -5.37
CA PHE A 117 7.60 -11.57 -6.58
C PHE A 117 7.75 -10.04 -6.50
N TYR A 118 8.14 -9.48 -5.36
CA TYR A 118 8.42 -8.05 -5.22
C TYR A 118 9.92 -7.82 -5.03
N GLY A 119 10.36 -6.63 -5.48
CA GLY A 119 11.78 -6.28 -5.44
C GLY A 119 12.69 -7.35 -6.02
N GLN A 120 13.72 -7.71 -5.27
CA GLN A 120 14.73 -8.68 -5.71
C GLN A 120 14.34 -10.13 -5.41
N SER A 121 13.28 -10.37 -4.65
CA SER A 121 12.74 -11.67 -4.28
C SER A 121 11.89 -12.28 -5.39
N GLN A 122 12.55 -12.71 -6.48
CA GLN A 122 11.89 -13.17 -7.70
C GLN A 122 11.99 -14.70 -7.86
N PRO A 123 10.88 -15.46 -7.72
CA PRO A 123 10.89 -16.90 -7.96
C PRO A 123 11.19 -17.30 -9.41
N PHE A 124 10.90 -16.40 -10.36
CA PHE A 124 11.11 -16.62 -11.79
C PHE A 124 11.70 -15.37 -12.45
N ASP A 125 12.28 -15.56 -13.65
CA ASP A 125 12.79 -14.45 -14.45
C ASP A 125 11.70 -13.63 -15.16
N ASN A 126 10.44 -14.04 -15.04
CA ASN A 126 9.30 -13.39 -15.67
C ASN A 126 8.10 -13.35 -14.72
N ILE A 127 7.17 -12.44 -15.02
CA ILE A 127 5.91 -12.24 -14.30
C ILE A 127 4.72 -12.65 -15.19
N THR A 128 4.85 -13.77 -15.91
CA THR A 128 3.74 -14.35 -16.66
C THR A 128 2.66 -14.87 -15.73
N THR A 129 1.44 -15.05 -16.22
CA THR A 129 0.35 -15.64 -15.42
C THR A 129 0.70 -17.03 -14.91
N GLU A 130 1.47 -17.79 -15.70
CA GLU A 130 1.94 -19.12 -15.35
C GLU A 130 2.95 -19.10 -14.19
N SER A 131 3.79 -18.06 -14.10
CA SER A 131 4.70 -17.83 -12.97
C SER A 131 3.97 -17.24 -11.76
N LEU A 132 3.06 -16.28 -11.97
CA LEU A 132 2.30 -15.63 -10.89
C LEU A 132 1.34 -16.59 -10.17
N LYS A 133 1.11 -17.81 -10.66
CA LYS A 133 0.33 -18.80 -9.91
C LYS A 133 0.90 -19.13 -8.52
N TYR A 134 2.19 -18.86 -8.30
CA TYR A 134 2.87 -19.03 -7.01
C TYR A 134 2.85 -17.76 -6.13
N LEU A 135 2.27 -16.66 -6.62
CA LEU A 135 1.98 -15.46 -5.85
C LEU A 135 0.60 -15.62 -5.22
N THR A 136 0.54 -16.30 -4.07
CA THR A 136 -0.68 -16.48 -3.28
C THR A 136 -0.44 -16.12 -1.83
N ILE A 137 -1.51 -15.82 -1.09
CA ILE A 137 -1.42 -15.49 0.34
C ILE A 137 -0.85 -16.68 1.12
N GLU A 138 -1.30 -17.90 0.83
CA GLU A 138 -0.81 -19.11 1.54
C GLU A 138 0.70 -19.28 1.33
N GLN A 139 1.15 -19.18 0.08
CA GLN A 139 2.57 -19.30 -0.24
C GLN A 139 3.43 -18.21 0.44
N SER A 140 2.91 -16.99 0.55
CA SER A 140 3.59 -15.91 1.27
C SER A 140 3.62 -16.13 2.79
N ILE A 141 2.58 -16.74 3.38
CA ILE A 141 2.58 -17.09 4.80
C ILE A 141 3.64 -18.18 5.07
N GLU A 142 3.68 -19.22 4.25
CA GLU A 142 4.70 -20.28 4.36
C GLU A 142 6.12 -19.71 4.20
N ASP A 143 6.33 -18.69 3.36
CA ASP A 143 7.63 -18.02 3.28
C ASP A 143 8.07 -17.41 4.62
N ILE A 144 7.13 -16.78 5.33
CA ILE A 144 7.37 -16.16 6.63
C ILE A 144 7.79 -17.22 7.65
N ILE A 145 7.11 -18.37 7.66
CA ILE A 145 7.40 -19.46 8.59
C ILE A 145 8.74 -20.11 8.28
N ASN A 146 9.00 -20.43 7.01
CA ASN A 146 10.30 -20.97 6.59
C ASN A 146 11.46 -20.01 6.91
N PHE A 147 11.24 -18.69 6.80
CA PHE A 147 12.23 -17.71 7.22
C PHE A 147 12.48 -17.72 8.73
N ILE A 148 11.41 -17.75 9.54
CA ILE A 148 11.50 -17.87 11.00
C ILE A 148 12.31 -19.12 11.39
N ASP A 149 12.01 -20.26 10.77
CA ASP A 149 12.71 -21.52 11.02
C ASP A 149 14.18 -21.47 10.58
N PHE A 150 14.46 -20.86 9.43
CA PHE A 150 15.82 -20.62 8.96
C PHE A 150 16.63 -19.81 9.98
N ILE A 151 16.08 -18.71 10.52
CA ILE A 151 16.78 -17.91 11.53
C ILE A 151 16.90 -18.68 12.85
N ASN A 152 15.84 -19.37 13.30
CA ASN A 152 15.88 -20.17 14.52
C ASN A 152 16.95 -21.27 14.46
N SER A 153 17.16 -21.87 13.27
CA SER A 153 18.21 -22.88 13.06
C SER A 153 19.64 -22.35 13.22
N GLN A 154 19.84 -21.04 13.10
CA GLN A 154 21.14 -20.39 13.31
C GLN A 154 21.41 -20.10 14.81
N THR A 155 20.37 -20.10 15.63
CA THR A 155 20.44 -19.92 17.09
C THR A 155 19.64 -21.00 17.82
N PRO A 156 20.00 -22.30 17.66
CA PRO A 156 19.21 -23.43 18.15
C PRO A 156 19.16 -23.52 19.69
N ASP A 157 20.16 -22.95 20.36
CA ASP A 157 20.25 -22.95 21.83
C ASP A 157 19.45 -21.80 22.48
N LYS A 158 18.84 -20.91 21.67
CA LYS A 158 18.07 -19.78 22.18
C LYS A 158 16.57 -20.02 22.04
N HIS A 159 15.80 -19.59 23.06
CA HIS A 159 14.35 -19.57 23.00
C HIS A 159 13.88 -18.34 22.20
N ASN A 160 13.75 -18.48 20.88
CA ASN A 160 13.41 -17.38 19.98
C ASN A 160 11.93 -16.98 20.10
N LYS A 161 11.65 -15.73 20.51
CA LYS A 161 10.29 -15.17 20.59
C LYS A 161 10.05 -14.16 19.46
N TRP A 162 9.13 -14.45 18.54
CA TRP A 162 8.91 -13.63 17.34
C TRP A 162 7.69 -12.71 17.47
N ILE A 163 7.89 -11.42 17.22
CA ILE A 163 6.81 -10.45 17.05
C ILE A 163 6.83 -9.93 15.61
N LEU A 164 5.72 -10.09 14.91
CA LEU A 164 5.59 -9.63 13.53
C LEU A 164 5.02 -8.22 13.47
N PHE A 165 5.50 -7.45 12.51
CA PHE A 165 5.02 -6.12 12.18
C PHE A 165 4.65 -6.07 10.70
N GLY A 166 3.60 -5.33 10.35
CA GLY A 166 3.22 -5.13 8.95
C GLY A 166 2.21 -4.00 8.80
N GLY A 167 2.32 -3.27 7.69
CA GLY A 167 1.38 -2.23 7.30
C GLY A 167 0.53 -2.67 6.12
N SER A 168 -0.74 -2.29 6.08
CA SER A 168 -1.63 -2.58 4.95
C SER A 168 -1.73 -4.09 4.67
N TYR A 169 -1.53 -4.53 3.42
CA TYR A 169 -1.47 -5.95 3.05
C TYR A 169 -0.40 -6.74 3.83
N ALA A 170 0.76 -6.15 4.14
CA ALA A 170 1.74 -6.81 5.01
C ALA A 170 1.22 -7.01 6.45
N GLY A 171 0.37 -6.10 6.92
CA GLY A 171 -0.36 -6.26 8.19
C GLY A 171 -1.35 -7.42 8.13
N ASN A 172 -2.03 -7.59 6.99
CA ASN A 172 -2.87 -8.77 6.76
C ASN A 172 -2.04 -10.06 6.84
N LEU A 173 -0.92 -10.13 6.14
CA LEU A 173 -0.02 -11.30 6.17
C LEU A 173 0.47 -11.61 7.58
N ALA A 174 0.86 -10.61 8.37
CA ALA A 174 1.30 -10.83 9.75
C ALA A 174 0.20 -11.46 10.62
N VAL A 175 -1.04 -10.93 10.53
CA VAL A 175 -2.20 -11.45 11.26
C VAL A 175 -2.57 -12.86 10.78
N TRP A 176 -2.63 -13.05 9.46
CA TRP A 176 -2.99 -14.33 8.85
C TRP A 176 -1.93 -15.42 9.11
N ALA A 177 -0.64 -15.06 9.14
CA ALA A 177 0.42 -15.96 9.54
C ALA A 177 0.24 -16.39 10.99
N ARG A 178 -0.04 -15.47 11.91
CA ARG A 178 -0.31 -15.82 13.32
C ARG A 178 -1.57 -16.66 13.48
N LEU A 179 -2.60 -16.43 12.66
CA LEU A 179 -3.82 -17.25 12.64
C LEU A 179 -3.49 -18.72 12.36
N LYS A 180 -2.57 -18.99 11.43
CA LYS A 180 -2.17 -20.35 11.05
C LYS A 180 -1.07 -20.93 11.93
N TYR A 181 -0.19 -20.09 12.47
CA TYR A 181 1.06 -20.47 13.12
C TYR A 181 1.26 -19.77 14.48
N SER A 182 0.24 -19.83 15.35
CA SER A 182 0.30 -19.19 16.68
C SER A 182 1.43 -19.67 17.57
N ASP A 183 1.93 -20.89 17.34
CA ASP A 183 3.03 -21.48 18.11
C ASP A 183 4.41 -20.97 17.65
N HIS A 184 4.50 -20.42 16.43
CA HIS A 184 5.74 -19.84 15.88
C HIS A 184 5.82 -18.32 16.13
N ILE A 185 4.67 -17.67 16.35
CA ILE A 185 4.54 -16.21 16.40
C ILE A 185 3.92 -15.80 17.74
N LEU A 186 4.74 -15.18 18.60
CA LEU A 186 4.31 -14.69 19.91
C LEU A 186 3.22 -13.64 19.79
N GLY A 187 3.42 -12.63 18.93
CA GLY A 187 2.49 -11.51 18.76
C GLY A 187 2.60 -10.81 17.41
N VAL A 188 1.60 -9.98 17.09
CA VAL A 188 1.53 -9.21 15.84
C VAL A 188 1.11 -7.78 16.13
N VAL A 189 1.82 -6.81 15.54
CA VAL A 189 1.37 -5.42 15.42
C VAL A 189 1.07 -5.14 13.94
N ALA A 190 -0.22 -5.03 13.62
CA ALA A 190 -0.71 -4.84 12.25
C ALA A 190 -1.29 -3.44 12.10
N SER A 191 -0.62 -2.60 11.31
CA SER A 191 -1.03 -1.23 11.05
C SER A 191 -1.87 -1.15 9.78
N SER A 192 -3.00 -0.46 9.85
CA SER A 192 -3.95 -0.23 8.76
C SER A 192 -4.33 -1.48 7.96
N ALA A 193 -4.41 -2.64 8.60
CA ALA A 193 -4.63 -3.93 7.95
C ALA A 193 -6.10 -4.11 7.51
N PRO A 194 -6.43 -4.11 6.20
CA PRO A 194 -7.79 -4.30 5.69
C PRO A 194 -8.13 -5.80 5.62
N LEU A 195 -8.10 -6.48 6.76
CA LEU A 195 -8.12 -7.93 6.91
C LEU A 195 -9.24 -8.68 6.15
N GLN A 196 -10.34 -8.01 5.82
CA GLN A 196 -11.40 -8.58 4.99
C GLN A 196 -11.14 -8.34 3.50
N ALA A 197 -10.98 -9.40 2.71
CA ALA A 197 -10.96 -9.31 1.25
C ALA A 197 -12.31 -8.79 0.74
N HIS A 198 -12.33 -7.90 -0.25
CA HIS A 198 -13.55 -7.19 -0.65
C HIS A 198 -13.59 -6.89 -2.15
N LEU A 199 -14.41 -7.62 -2.92
CA LEU A 199 -14.41 -7.52 -4.39
C LEU A 199 -14.74 -6.12 -4.91
N ASN A 200 -15.84 -5.52 -4.45
CA ASN A 200 -16.40 -4.29 -5.01
C ASN A 200 -16.49 -3.20 -3.95
N PHE A 201 -15.38 -2.50 -3.73
CA PHE A 201 -15.17 -1.66 -2.56
C PHE A 201 -15.61 -0.21 -2.82
N GLN A 202 -16.90 0.05 -2.69
CA GLN A 202 -17.47 1.38 -2.93
C GLN A 202 -17.22 2.31 -1.73
N GLU A 203 -17.25 1.72 -0.53
CA GLU A 203 -17.07 2.37 0.77
C GLU A 203 -15.71 3.06 0.89
N TYR A 204 -14.70 2.61 0.14
CA TYR A 204 -13.41 3.28 0.05
C TYR A 204 -13.56 4.72 -0.45
N LEU A 205 -14.22 4.93 -1.60
CA LEU A 205 -14.40 6.26 -2.17
C LEU A 205 -15.44 7.09 -1.41
N GLU A 206 -16.39 6.46 -0.71
CA GLU A 206 -17.24 7.15 0.25
C GLU A 206 -16.42 7.74 1.41
N SER A 207 -15.48 6.95 1.93
CA SER A 207 -14.63 7.35 3.06
C SER A 207 -13.67 8.47 2.64
N VAL A 208 -13.04 8.34 1.46
CA VAL A 208 -12.24 9.40 0.83
C VAL A 208 -13.07 10.68 0.70
N SER A 209 -14.29 10.59 0.16
CA SER A 209 -15.17 11.76 0.01
C SER A 209 -15.48 12.44 1.35
N LYS A 210 -15.79 11.66 2.40
CA LYS A 210 -16.06 12.18 3.75
C LYS A 210 -14.85 12.90 4.34
N ILE A 211 -13.65 12.34 4.17
CA ILE A 211 -12.40 12.94 4.68
C ILE A 211 -12.11 14.26 3.96
N ILE A 212 -12.23 14.30 2.63
CA ILE A 212 -12.07 15.53 1.84
C ILE A 212 -13.11 16.56 2.25
N GLU A 213 -14.38 16.17 2.40
CA GLU A 213 -15.46 17.09 2.75
C GLU A 213 -15.31 17.68 4.16
N ALA A 214 -14.91 16.86 5.13
CA ALA A 214 -14.62 17.30 6.50
C ALA A 214 -13.47 18.33 6.53
N LYS A 215 -12.50 18.18 5.63
CA LYS A 215 -11.37 19.10 5.51
C LYS A 215 -11.72 20.37 4.71
N ASP A 216 -12.42 20.21 3.59
CA ASP A 216 -12.71 21.25 2.61
C ASP A 216 -13.91 20.90 1.72
N ALA A 217 -15.12 21.18 2.19
CA ALA A 217 -16.36 20.90 1.46
C ALA A 217 -16.43 21.52 0.05
N GLN A 218 -15.77 22.67 -0.17
CA GLN A 218 -15.71 23.28 -1.49
C GLN A 218 -14.87 22.46 -2.47
N CYS A 219 -13.79 21.82 -2.00
CA CYS A 219 -12.98 20.90 -2.79
C CYS A 219 -13.84 19.74 -3.34
N THR A 220 -14.60 19.07 -2.47
CA THR A 220 -15.53 18.00 -2.86
C THR A 220 -16.60 18.48 -3.85
N SER A 221 -17.14 19.69 -3.64
CA SER A 221 -18.12 20.29 -4.57
C SER A 221 -17.54 20.50 -5.97
N ILE A 222 -16.31 21.02 -6.09
CA ILE A 222 -15.64 21.23 -7.39
C ILE A 222 -15.46 19.88 -8.09
N ILE A 223 -14.95 18.86 -7.38
CA ILE A 223 -14.76 17.52 -7.95
C ILE A 223 -16.09 16.98 -8.49
N LYS A 224 -17.18 17.08 -7.71
CA LYS A 224 -18.51 16.57 -8.10
C LYS A 224 -19.05 17.24 -9.37
N GLN A 225 -18.95 18.57 -9.46
CA GLN A 225 -19.43 19.33 -10.61
C GLN A 225 -18.57 19.09 -11.86
N ALA A 226 -17.25 19.04 -11.69
CA ALA A 226 -16.32 18.73 -12.76
C ALA A 226 -16.55 17.32 -13.32
N MET A 227 -16.72 16.32 -12.46
CA MET A 227 -16.96 14.93 -12.86
C MET A 227 -18.31 14.74 -13.57
N THR A 228 -19.35 15.45 -13.11
CA THR A 228 -20.65 15.47 -13.81
C THR A 228 -20.50 16.02 -15.24
N THR A 229 -19.78 17.14 -15.38
CA THR A 229 -19.52 17.77 -16.69
C THR A 229 -18.64 16.89 -17.58
N LEU A 230 -17.64 16.23 -16.99
CA LEU A 230 -16.76 15.29 -17.69
C LEU A 230 -17.56 14.15 -18.29
N VAL A 231 -18.38 13.45 -17.49
CA VAL A 231 -19.18 12.32 -17.97
C VAL A 231 -20.12 12.73 -19.09
N HIS A 232 -20.75 13.91 -18.98
CA HIS A 232 -21.59 14.45 -20.05
C HIS A 232 -20.77 14.76 -21.32
N SER A 233 -19.58 15.34 -21.19
CA SER A 233 -18.70 15.69 -22.31
C SER A 233 -18.22 14.47 -23.10
N PHE A 234 -18.15 13.29 -22.48
CA PHE A 234 -17.87 12.03 -23.18
C PHE A 234 -18.98 11.58 -24.15
N THR A 235 -20.16 12.21 -24.13
CA THR A 235 -21.30 11.81 -24.97
C THR A 235 -21.32 12.48 -26.35
N THR A 236 -20.56 13.55 -26.56
CA THR A 236 -20.54 14.32 -27.82
C THR A 236 -19.13 14.38 -28.41
N ALA A 237 -19.02 14.58 -29.73
CA ALA A 237 -17.72 14.74 -30.39
C ALA A 237 -16.99 16.02 -29.90
N GLU A 238 -17.71 17.14 -29.82
CA GLU A 238 -17.18 18.41 -29.32
C GLU A 238 -16.70 18.31 -27.87
N GLY A 239 -17.47 17.64 -26.99
CA GLY A 239 -17.09 17.43 -25.60
C GLY A 239 -15.83 16.58 -25.48
N LYS A 240 -15.68 15.52 -26.29
CA LYS A 240 -14.47 14.70 -26.35
C LYS A 240 -13.25 15.50 -26.82
N GLU A 241 -13.40 16.39 -27.80
CA GLU A 241 -12.34 17.30 -28.24
C GLU A 241 -11.94 18.29 -27.13
N LYS A 242 -12.93 18.89 -26.45
CA LYS A 242 -12.69 19.77 -25.30
C LYS A 242 -11.90 19.06 -24.21
N LEU A 243 -12.31 17.84 -23.84
CA LEU A 243 -11.63 17.03 -22.83
C LEU A 243 -10.19 16.70 -23.23
N LYS A 244 -9.95 16.28 -24.48
CA LYS A 244 -8.60 16.00 -24.96
C LYS A 244 -7.69 17.22 -24.79
N SER A 245 -8.18 18.40 -25.17
CA SER A 245 -7.41 19.64 -25.05
C SER A 245 -7.15 20.02 -23.59
N GLN A 246 -8.19 20.04 -22.76
CA GLN A 246 -8.10 20.53 -21.37
C GLN A 246 -7.22 19.65 -20.49
N PHE A 247 -7.34 18.32 -20.60
CA PHE A 247 -6.53 17.37 -19.84
C PHE A 247 -5.17 17.06 -20.51
N LYS A 248 -4.84 17.73 -21.63
CA LYS A 248 -3.64 17.48 -22.44
C LYS A 248 -3.46 15.99 -22.81
N MET A 249 -4.54 15.32 -23.22
CA MET A 249 -4.51 13.88 -23.45
C MET A 249 -3.78 13.51 -24.76
N CYS A 250 -2.97 12.44 -24.72
CA CYS A 250 -2.26 11.95 -25.90
C CYS A 250 -3.20 11.42 -27.01
N LYS A 251 -4.32 10.82 -26.62
CA LYS A 251 -5.29 10.17 -27.53
C LYS A 251 -6.70 10.69 -27.28
N HIS A 252 -7.52 10.72 -28.31
CA HIS A 252 -8.93 11.08 -28.16
C HIS A 252 -9.68 10.02 -27.33
N PRO A 253 -10.61 10.43 -26.45
CA PRO A 253 -11.48 9.51 -25.72
C PRO A 253 -12.48 8.85 -26.67
N ASN A 254 -12.32 7.54 -26.90
CA ASN A 254 -13.07 6.86 -27.96
C ASN A 254 -14.18 5.97 -27.42
N ASN A 255 -14.05 5.44 -26.20
CA ASN A 255 -14.98 4.47 -25.66
C ASN A 255 -15.23 4.65 -24.15
N GLN A 256 -16.18 3.90 -23.61
CA GLN A 256 -16.54 3.96 -22.19
C GLN A 256 -15.40 3.54 -21.24
N PHE A 257 -14.50 2.64 -21.67
CA PHE A 257 -13.36 2.24 -20.86
C PHE A 257 -12.28 3.32 -20.79
N ASP A 258 -12.15 4.16 -21.82
CA ASP A 258 -11.29 5.36 -21.74
C ASP A 258 -11.84 6.35 -20.71
N LYS A 259 -13.17 6.49 -20.61
CA LYS A 259 -13.82 7.27 -19.55
C LYS A 259 -13.50 6.69 -18.18
N PHE A 260 -13.69 5.39 -17.99
CA PHE A 260 -13.40 4.71 -16.73
C PHE A 260 -11.93 4.85 -16.35
N SER A 261 -11.03 4.67 -17.32
CA SER A 261 -9.59 4.84 -17.14
C SER A 261 -9.23 6.25 -16.69
N LEU A 262 -9.79 7.28 -17.34
CA LEU A 262 -9.61 8.67 -16.91
C LEU A 262 -10.14 8.91 -15.49
N THR A 263 -11.33 8.39 -15.17
CA THR A 263 -11.90 8.52 -13.83
C THR A 263 -11.03 7.85 -12.77
N SER A 264 -10.41 6.69 -13.06
CA SER A 264 -9.45 6.05 -12.17
C SER A 264 -8.29 6.99 -11.84
N PHE A 265 -7.62 7.54 -12.87
CA PHE A 265 -6.52 8.49 -12.64
C PHE A 265 -6.95 9.75 -11.87
N ILE A 266 -8.16 10.27 -12.14
CA ILE A 266 -8.67 11.41 -11.37
C ILE A 266 -8.87 11.03 -9.90
N ALA A 267 -9.48 9.88 -9.63
CA ALA A 267 -9.69 9.41 -8.27
C ALA A 267 -8.34 9.20 -7.55
N ASP A 268 -7.37 8.58 -8.21
CA ASP A 268 -6.04 8.28 -7.68
C ASP A 268 -5.34 9.51 -7.07
N ILE A 269 -5.43 10.69 -7.72
CA ILE A 269 -4.86 11.94 -7.19
C ILE A 269 -5.40 12.27 -5.77
N PHE A 270 -6.70 12.09 -5.55
CA PHE A 270 -7.34 12.42 -4.28
C PHE A 270 -7.22 11.30 -3.25
N THR A 271 -7.28 10.04 -3.68
CA THR A 271 -7.08 8.90 -2.78
C THR A 271 -5.67 8.90 -2.23
N ASP A 272 -4.65 9.17 -3.06
CA ASP A 272 -3.25 9.26 -2.63
C ASP A 272 -3.03 10.39 -1.61
N ALA A 273 -3.67 11.53 -1.80
CA ALA A 273 -3.57 12.67 -0.88
C ALA A 273 -4.23 12.40 0.47
N VAL A 274 -5.31 11.61 0.49
CA VAL A 274 -5.99 11.17 1.72
C VAL A 274 -5.18 10.09 2.42
N GLU A 275 -4.79 9.03 1.70
CA GLU A 275 -4.12 7.86 2.25
C GLU A 275 -2.75 8.21 2.83
N TYR A 276 -1.98 9.06 2.14
CA TYR A 276 -0.63 9.46 2.52
C TYR A 276 -0.54 10.94 2.86
N ASN A 277 -1.40 11.42 3.77
CA ASN A 277 -1.57 12.84 4.10
C ASN A 277 -0.41 13.43 4.94
N LEU A 278 0.81 13.36 4.40
CA LEU A 278 2.03 13.80 5.06
C LEU A 278 2.03 15.32 5.29
N GLN A 279 2.46 15.71 6.49
CA GLN A 279 2.64 17.10 6.85
C GLN A 279 3.87 17.70 6.14
N THR A 280 3.68 18.85 5.51
CA THR A 280 4.75 19.69 4.95
C THR A 280 4.74 21.08 5.62
N PRO A 281 5.80 21.90 5.44
CA PRO A 281 5.77 23.29 5.89
C PRO A 281 4.61 24.12 5.31
N SER A 282 4.08 23.73 4.14
CA SER A 282 2.97 24.40 3.45
C SER A 282 1.59 23.89 3.88
N GLY A 283 1.51 22.88 4.73
CA GLY A 283 0.28 22.17 5.10
C GLY A 283 0.35 20.68 4.83
N ASP A 284 -0.67 19.94 5.26
CA ASP A 284 -0.85 18.54 4.87
C ASP A 284 -1.19 18.41 3.37
N ARG A 285 -0.87 17.27 2.76
CA ARG A 285 -0.99 17.07 1.31
C ARG A 285 -2.40 17.31 0.79
N LEU A 286 -3.41 16.83 1.50
CA LEU A 286 -4.80 17.02 1.13
C LEU A 286 -5.18 18.50 1.12
N SER A 287 -4.77 19.25 2.15
CA SER A 287 -5.01 20.71 2.21
C SER A 287 -4.35 21.43 1.04
N VAL A 288 -3.10 21.09 0.74
CA VAL A 288 -2.36 21.70 -0.38
C VAL A 288 -3.04 21.38 -1.72
N LEU A 289 -3.45 20.13 -1.93
CA LEU A 289 -4.16 19.71 -3.14
C LEU A 289 -5.49 20.45 -3.32
N CYS A 290 -6.29 20.55 -2.26
CA CYS A 290 -7.58 21.25 -2.31
C CYS A 290 -7.42 22.76 -2.50
N GLN A 291 -6.40 23.37 -1.90
CA GLN A 291 -6.06 24.78 -2.15
C GLN A 291 -5.63 25.02 -3.59
N ASP A 292 -4.78 24.16 -4.15
CA ASP A 292 -4.38 24.22 -5.56
C ASP A 292 -5.62 24.13 -6.46
N LEU A 293 -6.44 23.09 -6.32
CA LEU A 293 -7.66 22.90 -7.10
C LEU A 293 -8.57 24.13 -7.08
N LYS A 294 -8.81 24.72 -5.90
CA LYS A 294 -9.67 25.90 -5.74
C LYS A 294 -9.08 27.17 -6.35
N SER A 295 -7.76 27.30 -6.33
CA SER A 295 -7.04 28.49 -6.82
C SER A 295 -6.99 28.57 -8.36
N ARG A 296 -7.19 27.44 -9.05
CA ARG A 296 -7.20 27.37 -10.51
C ARG A 296 -8.34 28.20 -11.11
N LYS A 297 -8.09 28.70 -12.32
CA LYS A 297 -9.03 29.57 -13.04
C LYS A 297 -10.00 28.74 -13.90
N GLY A 298 -11.16 29.33 -14.19
CA GLY A 298 -12.17 28.72 -15.07
C GLY A 298 -13.32 28.08 -14.32
N ASP A 299 -14.15 27.35 -15.07
CA ASP A 299 -15.20 26.49 -14.53
C ASP A 299 -14.61 25.28 -13.76
N ASP A 300 -15.45 24.51 -13.07
CA ASP A 300 -14.97 23.41 -12.22
C ASP A 300 -14.26 22.31 -13.04
N LEU A 301 -14.66 22.07 -14.29
CA LEU A 301 -13.98 21.13 -15.19
C LEU A 301 -12.62 21.68 -15.62
N GLU A 302 -12.51 22.98 -15.92
CA GLU A 302 -11.25 23.65 -16.24
C GLU A 302 -10.26 23.59 -15.07
N LYS A 303 -10.73 23.79 -13.84
CA LYS A 303 -9.91 23.63 -12.64
C LYS A 303 -9.38 22.22 -12.47
N LEU A 304 -10.27 21.22 -12.53
CA LEU A 304 -9.90 19.82 -12.36
C LEU A 304 -8.98 19.34 -13.49
N SER A 305 -9.31 19.66 -14.73
CA SER A 305 -8.51 19.26 -15.90
C SER A 305 -7.11 19.87 -15.89
N ALA A 306 -6.96 21.13 -15.47
CA ALA A 306 -5.66 21.74 -15.30
C ALA A 306 -4.83 21.04 -14.21
N LEU A 307 -5.45 20.71 -13.07
CA LEU A 307 -4.80 19.95 -11.99
C LEU A 307 -4.29 18.59 -12.49
N VAL A 308 -5.16 17.83 -13.17
CA VAL A 308 -4.85 16.50 -13.68
C VAL A 308 -3.78 16.57 -14.77
N ALA A 309 -3.87 17.56 -15.67
CA ALA A 309 -2.87 17.77 -16.71
C ALA A 309 -1.49 18.07 -16.09
N ASP A 310 -1.41 18.98 -15.12
CA ASP A 310 -0.14 19.32 -14.46
C ASP A 310 0.42 18.11 -13.70
N HIS A 311 -0.42 17.29 -13.08
CA HIS A 311 -0.01 16.09 -12.36
C HIS A 311 0.60 15.02 -13.29
N TYR A 312 -0.03 14.74 -14.43
CA TYR A 312 0.36 13.60 -15.29
C TYR A 312 1.19 13.97 -16.54
N THR A 313 1.48 15.25 -16.77
CA THR A 313 2.35 15.69 -17.89
C THR A 313 3.76 16.08 -17.46
N ILE A 314 4.13 15.80 -16.20
CA ILE A 314 5.51 16.01 -15.73
C ILE A 314 6.44 15.07 -16.53
N GLY A 315 7.33 15.66 -17.34
CA GLY A 315 8.28 14.90 -18.16
C GLY A 315 7.68 14.26 -19.43
N SER A 316 6.45 14.64 -19.83
CA SER A 316 5.80 14.17 -21.06
C SER A 316 4.99 15.30 -21.70
N ASP A 317 4.91 15.34 -23.03
CA ASP A 317 4.14 16.36 -23.76
C ASP A 317 2.62 16.21 -23.58
N CYS A 318 2.16 15.01 -23.19
CA CYS A 318 0.75 14.70 -23.04
C CYS A 318 0.50 13.60 -22.00
N PHE A 319 -0.74 13.53 -21.52
CA PHE A 319 -1.21 12.57 -20.53
C PHE A 319 -1.72 11.27 -21.22
N ASN A 320 -1.08 10.15 -20.88
CA ASN A 320 -1.42 8.84 -21.39
C ASN A 320 -2.43 8.09 -20.49
N TYR A 321 -3.71 8.43 -20.61
CA TYR A 321 -4.76 8.00 -19.67
C TYR A 321 -5.58 6.76 -20.09
N ASN A 322 -5.50 6.34 -21.35
CA ASN A 322 -6.55 5.49 -21.94
C ASN A 322 -6.47 4.02 -21.50
N TYR A 323 -7.56 3.25 -21.71
CA TYR A 323 -7.65 1.86 -21.23
C TYR A 323 -6.51 0.99 -21.75
N ASN A 324 -6.17 1.12 -23.03
CA ASN A 324 -5.13 0.31 -23.64
C ASN A 324 -3.74 0.59 -23.09
N SER A 325 -3.44 1.85 -22.74
CA SER A 325 -2.18 2.21 -22.10
C SER A 325 -2.08 1.66 -20.69
N ASN A 326 -3.17 1.74 -19.91
CA ASN A 326 -3.24 1.05 -18.61
C ASN A 326 -3.14 -0.46 -18.75
N ARG A 327 -3.75 -1.05 -19.78
CA ARG A 327 -3.63 -2.48 -20.09
C ARG A 327 -2.18 -2.88 -20.43
N ILE A 328 -1.42 -2.01 -21.10
CA ILE A 328 -0.01 -2.26 -21.43
C ILE A 328 0.87 -2.26 -20.18
N LEU A 329 0.48 -1.57 -19.10
CA LEU A 329 1.06 -1.73 -17.75
C LEU A 329 0.73 -3.10 -17.11
N PHE A 330 0.09 -3.99 -17.87
CA PHE A 330 -0.07 -5.40 -17.53
C PHE A 330 0.35 -6.31 -18.71
N ASP A 331 1.33 -5.91 -19.53
CA ASP A 331 1.97 -6.82 -20.49
C ASP A 331 3.06 -7.68 -19.81
N LYS A 332 3.34 -8.87 -20.36
CA LYS A 332 4.33 -9.83 -19.86
C LYS A 332 5.78 -9.33 -19.95
N GLN A 333 6.04 -8.28 -20.74
CA GLN A 333 7.36 -7.65 -20.92
C GLN A 333 7.68 -6.53 -19.92
N ILE A 334 6.84 -6.36 -18.89
CA ILE A 334 7.08 -5.35 -17.86
C ILE A 334 8.28 -5.72 -17.00
N ASN A 335 8.94 -4.67 -16.52
CA ASN A 335 9.97 -4.77 -15.52
C ASN A 335 9.47 -5.58 -14.31
N LYS A 336 10.03 -6.79 -14.09
CA LYS A 336 9.69 -7.65 -12.94
C LYS A 336 9.93 -6.99 -11.57
N TYR A 337 10.67 -5.89 -11.54
CA TYR A 337 10.92 -5.08 -10.36
C TYR A 337 9.84 -4.02 -10.11
N SER A 338 8.88 -3.80 -11.02
CA SER A 338 7.69 -2.98 -10.78
C SER A 338 6.62 -3.81 -10.07
N PHE A 339 5.81 -3.19 -9.22
CA PHE A 339 4.86 -3.91 -8.37
C PHE A 339 3.46 -4.07 -9.00
N GLU A 340 3.13 -3.23 -9.98
CA GLU A 340 1.76 -3.01 -10.44
C GLU A 340 1.10 -4.29 -10.95
N ARG A 341 1.82 -5.12 -11.72
CA ARG A 341 1.26 -6.34 -12.29
C ARG A 341 1.02 -7.40 -11.22
N GLN A 342 1.97 -7.59 -10.31
CA GLN A 342 1.91 -8.54 -9.21
C GLN A 342 0.76 -8.19 -8.27
N TRP A 343 0.66 -6.92 -7.88
CA TRP A 343 -0.40 -6.47 -6.99
C TRP A 343 -1.77 -6.59 -7.65
N TYR A 344 -1.87 -6.24 -8.93
CA TYR A 344 -3.11 -6.42 -9.67
C TYR A 344 -3.48 -7.89 -9.81
N TYR A 345 -2.51 -8.79 -9.94
CA TYR A 345 -2.75 -10.23 -9.95
C TYR A 345 -3.37 -10.70 -8.63
N GLN A 346 -2.82 -10.31 -7.48
CA GLN A 346 -3.37 -10.66 -6.16
C GLN A 346 -4.79 -10.15 -5.95
N LYS A 347 -5.09 -8.94 -6.43
CA LYS A 347 -6.46 -8.40 -6.47
C LYS A 347 -7.40 -9.23 -7.34
N CYS A 348 -6.92 -9.72 -8.48
CA CYS A 348 -7.66 -10.58 -9.38
C CYS A 348 -7.74 -12.05 -8.91
N THR A 349 -6.92 -12.50 -7.96
CA THR A 349 -6.93 -13.89 -7.48
C THR A 349 -7.57 -14.08 -6.12
N GLU A 350 -7.35 -13.19 -5.16
CA GLU A 350 -7.63 -13.48 -3.75
C GLU A 350 -8.26 -12.31 -2.99
N LEU A 351 -7.87 -11.06 -3.30
CA LEU A 351 -8.18 -9.91 -2.43
C LEU A 351 -9.38 -9.08 -2.91
N GLY A 352 -9.55 -8.92 -4.22
CA GLY A 352 -10.43 -7.89 -4.77
C GLY A 352 -9.84 -6.50 -4.56
N TYR A 353 -10.44 -5.70 -3.68
CA TYR A 353 -10.10 -4.30 -3.41
C TYR A 353 -10.24 -3.36 -4.61
N PHE A 354 -11.23 -3.62 -5.47
CA PHE A 354 -11.54 -2.69 -6.55
C PHE A 354 -12.34 -1.51 -6.02
N GLN A 355 -11.72 -0.34 -6.00
CA GLN A 355 -12.30 0.91 -5.53
C GLN A 355 -13.25 1.46 -6.59
N THR A 356 -14.56 1.29 -6.40
CA THR A 356 -15.55 1.63 -7.44
C THR A 356 -16.43 2.79 -7.03
N THR A 357 -17.08 3.41 -8.02
CA THR A 357 -17.89 4.62 -7.84
C THR A 357 -19.40 4.33 -7.89
N GLY A 358 -19.81 3.10 -7.55
CA GLY A 358 -21.22 2.68 -7.60
C GLY A 358 -22.14 3.32 -6.55
N SER A 359 -21.57 4.04 -5.57
CA SER A 359 -22.31 4.72 -4.51
C SER A 359 -22.59 6.19 -4.87
N ASP A 360 -23.70 6.73 -4.37
CA ASP A 360 -24.05 8.15 -4.45
C ASP A 360 -23.27 9.03 -3.45
N ASN A 361 -22.61 8.43 -2.47
CA ASN A 361 -21.89 9.13 -1.38
C ASN A 361 -20.44 9.52 -1.74
N GLN A 362 -20.15 9.73 -3.03
CA GLN A 362 -18.84 10.10 -3.55
C GLN A 362 -18.95 10.97 -4.83
N PRO A 363 -17.92 11.77 -5.19
CA PRO A 363 -18.06 12.82 -6.20
C PRO A 363 -17.73 12.41 -7.65
N PHE A 364 -17.44 11.14 -7.94
CA PHE A 364 -16.91 10.65 -9.23
C PHE A 364 -17.97 10.12 -10.22
N ALA A 365 -19.24 10.52 -10.04
CA ALA A 365 -20.31 10.38 -11.03
C ALA A 365 -20.52 8.97 -11.63
N HIS A 366 -20.41 7.92 -10.82
CA HIS A 366 -20.60 6.51 -11.23
C HIS A 366 -19.76 6.10 -12.45
N ALA A 367 -18.62 6.76 -12.67
CA ALA A 367 -17.83 6.64 -13.89
C ALA A 367 -16.66 5.64 -13.76
N LEU A 368 -16.67 4.76 -12.78
CA LEU A 368 -15.65 3.75 -12.54
C LEU A 368 -16.29 2.49 -11.91
N PRO A 369 -16.96 1.66 -12.73
CA PRO A 369 -17.67 0.47 -12.25
C PRO A 369 -16.73 -0.73 -12.09
N LEU A 370 -17.17 -1.75 -11.35
CA LEU A 370 -16.46 -3.03 -11.18
C LEU A 370 -16.05 -3.67 -12.52
N LEU A 371 -16.88 -3.52 -13.56
CA LEU A 371 -16.61 -4.03 -14.91
C LEU A 371 -15.27 -3.54 -15.49
N TYR A 372 -14.82 -2.33 -15.14
CA TYR A 372 -13.53 -1.82 -15.57
C TYR A 372 -12.39 -2.72 -15.07
N TYR A 373 -12.41 -3.01 -13.77
CA TYR A 373 -11.38 -3.80 -13.09
C TYR A 373 -11.42 -5.28 -13.49
N THR A 374 -12.61 -5.90 -13.50
CA THR A 374 -12.73 -7.32 -13.87
C THR A 374 -12.37 -7.56 -15.33
N LYS A 375 -12.61 -6.59 -16.22
CA LYS A 375 -12.12 -6.64 -17.59
C LYS A 375 -10.59 -6.54 -17.64
N LEU A 376 -9.96 -5.66 -16.86
CA LEU A 376 -8.49 -5.60 -16.77
C LEU A 376 -7.90 -6.93 -16.29
N CYS A 377 -8.48 -7.57 -15.28
CA CYS A 377 -8.06 -8.91 -14.84
C CYS A 377 -8.08 -9.93 -16.00
N ARG A 378 -9.21 -9.99 -16.72
CA ARG A 378 -9.39 -10.91 -17.85
C ARG A 378 -8.40 -10.64 -18.98
N ASP A 379 -8.21 -9.37 -19.33
CA ASP A 379 -7.35 -8.96 -20.43
C ASP A 379 -5.85 -9.11 -20.09
N ALA A 380 -5.47 -8.96 -18.81
CA ALA A 380 -4.09 -9.04 -18.34
C ALA A 380 -3.61 -10.47 -18.03
N PHE A 381 -4.52 -11.32 -17.52
CA PHE A 381 -4.18 -12.63 -16.98
C PHE A 381 -4.91 -13.80 -17.66
N GLY A 382 -5.86 -13.53 -18.55
CA GLY A 382 -6.51 -14.53 -19.39
C GLY A 382 -8.00 -14.72 -19.09
N SER A 383 -8.68 -15.47 -19.96
CA SER A 383 -10.13 -15.60 -19.99
C SER A 383 -10.78 -16.19 -18.73
N ARG A 384 -10.01 -16.94 -17.91
CA ARG A 384 -10.49 -17.53 -16.64
C ARG A 384 -10.78 -16.51 -15.55
N PHE A 385 -10.20 -15.32 -15.62
CA PHE A 385 -10.38 -14.26 -14.62
C PHE A 385 -11.68 -13.49 -14.87
N THR A 386 -12.81 -14.16 -14.61
CA THR A 386 -14.15 -13.57 -14.71
C THR A 386 -14.56 -12.95 -13.38
N GLU A 387 -15.51 -12.01 -13.38
CA GLU A 387 -16.06 -11.46 -12.13
C GLU A 387 -16.54 -12.57 -11.17
N LYS A 388 -17.19 -13.61 -11.69
CA LYS A 388 -17.66 -14.75 -10.91
C LYS A 388 -16.51 -15.47 -10.22
N THR A 389 -15.46 -15.82 -10.95
CA THR A 389 -14.30 -16.54 -10.40
C THR A 389 -13.56 -15.69 -9.37
N ILE A 390 -13.41 -14.39 -9.61
CA ILE A 390 -12.76 -13.49 -8.64
C ILE A 390 -13.60 -13.41 -7.36
N ARG A 391 -14.94 -13.31 -7.49
CA ARG A 391 -15.86 -13.32 -6.34
C ARG A 391 -15.74 -14.59 -5.50
N GLU A 392 -15.79 -15.76 -6.15
CA GLU A 392 -15.65 -17.05 -5.48
C GLU A 392 -14.32 -17.15 -4.72
N ASN A 393 -13.23 -16.66 -5.30
CA ASN A 393 -11.95 -16.66 -4.62
C ASN A 393 -11.89 -15.66 -3.44
N VAL A 394 -12.45 -14.46 -3.57
CA VAL A 394 -12.54 -13.49 -2.46
C VAL A 394 -13.35 -14.08 -1.30
N GLU A 395 -14.45 -14.78 -1.59
CA GLU A 395 -15.25 -15.50 -0.59
C GLU A 395 -14.45 -16.63 0.06
N LYS A 396 -13.62 -17.34 -0.72
CA LYS A 396 -12.69 -18.35 -0.20
C LYS A 396 -11.65 -17.73 0.74
N THR A 397 -11.00 -16.62 0.36
CA THR A 397 -10.03 -15.90 1.20
C THR A 397 -10.66 -15.51 2.54
N ASN A 398 -11.86 -14.92 2.52
CA ASN A 398 -12.57 -14.54 3.74
C ASN A 398 -13.02 -15.73 4.60
N SER A 399 -13.21 -16.91 3.99
CA SER A 399 -13.51 -18.13 4.72
C SER A 399 -12.26 -18.70 5.40
N GLU A 400 -11.12 -18.65 4.72
CA GLU A 400 -9.82 -19.15 5.21
C GLU A 400 -9.22 -18.26 6.31
N TYR A 401 -9.41 -16.95 6.19
CA TYR A 401 -8.89 -15.92 7.09
C TYR A 401 -10.05 -15.19 7.79
N ASN A 402 -10.83 -15.95 8.54
CA ASN A 402 -12.10 -15.49 9.09
C ASN A 402 -11.92 -14.41 10.17
N LEU A 403 -12.48 -13.21 9.94
CA LEU A 403 -12.40 -12.09 10.89
C LEU A 403 -12.93 -12.41 12.29
N LYS A 404 -13.98 -13.23 12.41
CA LYS A 404 -14.54 -13.60 13.71
C LYS A 404 -13.59 -14.50 14.48
N GLU A 405 -12.88 -15.40 13.79
CA GLU A 405 -11.84 -16.22 14.40
C GLU A 405 -10.68 -15.33 14.88
N ILE A 406 -10.19 -14.43 14.02
CA ILE A 406 -9.15 -13.45 14.36
C ILE A 406 -9.55 -12.61 15.58
N SER A 407 -10.80 -12.18 15.69
CA SER A 407 -11.26 -11.38 16.83
C SER A 407 -11.22 -12.10 18.19
N ASN A 408 -11.12 -13.43 18.20
CA ASN A 408 -11.00 -14.25 19.40
C ASN A 408 -9.55 -14.62 19.73
N MET A 409 -8.60 -14.32 18.85
CA MET A 409 -7.19 -14.62 19.07
C MET A 409 -6.55 -13.70 20.10
N THR A 410 -5.48 -14.17 20.72
CA THR A 410 -4.63 -13.40 21.64
C THR A 410 -3.44 -12.77 20.92
N ASN A 411 -2.81 -11.79 21.56
CA ASN A 411 -1.55 -11.18 21.16
C ASN A 411 -1.56 -10.60 19.73
N ILE A 412 -2.66 -9.98 19.34
CA ILE A 412 -2.75 -9.20 18.11
C ILE A 412 -3.10 -7.76 18.50
N MET A 413 -2.32 -6.82 17.99
CA MET A 413 -2.61 -5.40 18.04
C MET A 413 -2.88 -4.89 16.64
N ILE A 414 -4.05 -4.31 16.42
CA ILE A 414 -4.41 -3.65 15.16
C ILE A 414 -4.48 -2.15 15.40
N VAL A 415 -3.87 -1.39 14.52
CA VAL A 415 -3.83 0.07 14.60
C VAL A 415 -4.44 0.63 13.33
N HIS A 416 -5.48 1.46 13.44
CA HIS A 416 -6.08 2.15 12.30
C HIS A 416 -6.00 3.67 12.47
N GLY A 417 -5.94 4.40 11.36
CA GLY A 417 -6.18 5.84 11.33
C GLY A 417 -7.65 6.15 11.05
N SER A 418 -8.23 7.16 11.71
CA SER A 418 -9.62 7.54 11.42
C SER A 418 -9.78 8.25 10.06
N SER A 419 -8.69 8.78 9.51
CA SER A 419 -8.59 9.34 8.15
C SER A 419 -8.00 8.34 7.14
N ASP A 420 -8.03 7.04 7.46
CA ASP A 420 -7.62 5.96 6.56
C ASP A 420 -8.85 5.25 5.96
N PRO A 421 -9.13 5.37 4.65
CA PRO A 421 -10.27 4.71 4.03
C PRO A 421 -10.28 3.17 4.16
N TRP A 422 -9.11 2.55 4.36
CA TRP A 422 -8.97 1.09 4.50
C TRP A 422 -9.51 0.55 5.82
N ASN A 423 -9.71 1.40 6.84
CA ASN A 423 -10.18 0.96 8.16
C ASN A 423 -11.57 0.30 8.13
N SER A 424 -12.38 0.58 7.09
CA SER A 424 -13.76 0.09 6.94
C SER A 424 -13.87 -1.42 6.71
N ILE A 425 -12.78 -2.05 6.27
CA ILE A 425 -12.68 -3.51 6.05
C ILE A 425 -11.56 -4.14 6.93
N GLY A 426 -11.10 -3.40 7.93
CA GLY A 426 -10.23 -3.89 8.99
C GLY A 426 -11.01 -4.33 10.22
N LEU A 427 -10.31 -4.89 11.21
CA LEU A 427 -10.91 -5.29 12.48
C LEU A 427 -10.77 -4.17 13.51
N ILE A 428 -11.90 -3.57 13.90
CA ILE A 428 -11.93 -2.40 14.80
C ILE A 428 -12.12 -2.75 16.29
N SER A 429 -12.34 -4.03 16.61
CA SER A 429 -12.46 -4.50 18.00
C SER A 429 -12.18 -6.00 18.11
N PHE A 430 -11.74 -6.42 19.30
CA PHE A 430 -11.53 -7.82 19.64
C PHE A 430 -12.56 -8.28 20.68
N THR A 431 -12.90 -9.57 20.64
CA THR A 431 -13.65 -10.24 21.71
C THR A 431 -12.71 -10.73 22.82
N CYS A 432 -11.47 -11.06 22.47
CA CYS A 432 -10.41 -11.39 23.44
C CYS A 432 -9.77 -10.11 24.01
N ASP A 433 -9.62 -10.05 25.33
CA ASP A 433 -9.01 -8.93 26.06
C ASP A 433 -7.47 -8.90 25.97
N LYS A 434 -6.84 -9.99 25.52
CA LYS A 434 -5.40 -10.09 25.26
C LYS A 434 -4.98 -9.59 23.87
N SER A 435 -5.94 -9.10 23.09
CA SER A 435 -5.73 -8.46 21.79
C SER A 435 -6.45 -7.12 21.79
N LYS A 436 -6.00 -6.20 20.93
CA LYS A 436 -6.53 -4.85 20.93
C LYS A 436 -6.56 -4.26 19.53
N ALA A 437 -7.63 -3.55 19.22
CA ALA A 437 -7.70 -2.66 18.07
C ALA A 437 -7.78 -1.22 18.58
N ILE A 438 -6.98 -0.33 18.01
CA ILE A 438 -6.96 1.09 18.37
C ILE A 438 -7.13 1.97 17.14
N MET A 439 -7.73 3.14 17.34
CA MET A 439 -7.98 4.13 16.30
C MET A 439 -7.26 5.42 16.65
N ILE A 440 -6.34 5.85 15.78
CA ILE A 440 -5.65 7.14 15.88
C ILE A 440 -6.55 8.20 15.24
N GLN A 441 -7.01 9.16 16.05
CA GLN A 441 -7.81 10.26 15.52
C GLN A 441 -6.98 11.12 14.57
N ASP A 442 -7.57 11.44 13.41
CA ASP A 442 -6.94 12.12 12.28
C ASP A 442 -5.71 11.41 11.70
N GLY A 443 -5.49 10.15 12.11
CA GLY A 443 -4.41 9.33 11.59
C GLY A 443 -4.67 8.91 10.14
N TYR A 444 -3.63 8.96 9.30
CA TYR A 444 -3.66 8.43 7.93
C TYR A 444 -3.06 7.02 7.88
N HIS A 445 -3.03 6.44 6.68
CA HIS A 445 -2.64 5.05 6.46
C HIS A 445 -1.22 4.74 6.98
N CYS A 446 -1.11 3.73 7.83
CA CYS A 446 0.14 3.26 8.43
C CYS A 446 0.99 4.31 9.19
N GLN A 447 0.39 5.42 9.66
CA GLN A 447 1.15 6.53 10.25
C GLN A 447 1.95 6.14 11.50
N ASP A 448 1.43 5.22 12.32
CA ASP A 448 2.09 4.75 13.54
C ASP A 448 3.44 4.08 13.29
N MET A 449 3.62 3.49 12.11
CA MET A 449 4.86 2.81 11.71
C MET A 449 5.99 3.76 11.33
N VAL A 450 5.69 5.02 11.00
CA VAL A 450 6.71 6.05 10.73
C VAL A 450 7.57 6.25 11.99
N MET A 451 8.85 6.60 11.85
CA MET A 451 9.67 6.95 13.03
C MET A 451 9.02 8.00 13.91
N ALA A 452 9.15 7.84 15.22
CA ALA A 452 8.71 8.81 16.19
C ALA A 452 9.51 10.11 16.12
N LYS A 453 8.79 11.24 16.25
CA LYS A 453 9.31 12.60 16.25
C LYS A 453 8.66 13.39 17.38
N ASP A 454 9.38 14.36 17.94
CA ASP A 454 8.85 15.25 18.98
C ASP A 454 7.62 16.04 18.53
N SER A 455 7.55 16.34 17.22
CA SER A 455 6.46 17.04 16.56
C SER A 455 5.20 16.20 16.34
N ASP A 456 5.21 14.90 16.65
CA ASP A 456 4.05 14.04 16.45
C ASP A 456 2.89 14.46 17.35
N SER A 457 1.67 14.21 16.89
CA SER A 457 0.46 14.49 17.67
C SER A 457 0.40 13.62 18.94
N GLU A 458 -0.32 14.10 19.94
CA GLU A 458 -0.53 13.34 21.18
C GLU A 458 -1.26 12.01 20.93
N GLU A 459 -2.17 11.96 19.94
CA GLU A 459 -2.84 10.72 19.52
C GLU A 459 -1.84 9.67 19.00
N ILE A 460 -0.88 10.08 18.16
CA ILE A 460 0.17 9.18 17.67
C ILE A 460 1.08 8.74 18.81
N LYS A 461 1.52 9.65 19.67
CA LYS A 461 2.36 9.30 20.84
C LYS A 461 1.67 8.31 21.76
N LYS A 462 0.38 8.54 22.05
CA LYS A 462 -0.44 7.63 22.85
C LYS A 462 -0.59 6.26 22.20
N SER A 463 -0.90 6.21 20.89
CA SER A 463 -1.03 4.92 20.18
C SER A 463 0.25 4.09 20.23
N ARG A 464 1.40 4.74 20.05
CA ARG A 464 2.73 4.12 20.13
C ARG A 464 3.08 3.62 21.53
N LEU A 465 2.73 4.39 22.56
CA LEU A 465 2.85 3.91 23.94
C LEU A 465 1.98 2.67 24.19
N GLU A 466 0.76 2.63 23.66
CA GLU A 466 -0.09 1.43 23.75
C GLU A 466 0.51 0.22 23.02
N ILE A 467 1.16 0.42 21.86
CA ILE A 467 1.90 -0.63 21.14
C ILE A 467 3.05 -1.17 22.00
N SER A 468 3.88 -0.27 22.55
CA SER A 468 5.02 -0.66 23.40
C SER A 468 4.56 -1.44 24.63
N ASN A 469 3.54 -0.95 25.35
CA ASN A 469 2.99 -1.63 26.53
C ASN A 469 2.45 -3.03 26.20
N MET A 470 1.83 -3.21 25.03
CA MET A 470 1.31 -4.50 24.61
C MET A 470 2.45 -5.50 24.31
N ILE A 471 3.49 -5.05 23.63
CA ILE A 471 4.70 -5.84 23.37
C ILE A 471 5.37 -6.25 24.67
N GLU A 472 5.48 -5.34 25.64
CA GLU A 472 6.03 -5.63 26.97
C GLU A 472 5.25 -6.76 27.67
N HIS A 473 3.91 -6.72 27.61
CA HIS A 473 3.07 -7.77 28.16
C HIS A 473 3.29 -9.13 27.47
N TRP A 474 3.47 -9.15 26.15
CA TRP A 474 3.74 -10.39 25.42
C TRP A 474 5.13 -10.94 25.71
N ALA A 475 6.13 -10.07 25.79
CA ALA A 475 7.52 -10.47 26.08
C ALA A 475 7.65 -11.13 27.45
N ALA A 476 6.88 -10.65 28.44
CA ALA A 476 6.86 -11.18 29.80
C ALA A 476 6.10 -12.50 29.97
N SER A 477 5.31 -12.92 28.97
CA SER A 477 4.66 -14.25 28.92
C SER A 477 5.57 -15.30 28.31
#